data_AF-A0A7C2Y7V5-F1
#
_entry.id   AF-A0A7C2Y7V5-F1
#
_cell.length_a   1.000
_cell.length_b   1.000
_cell.length_c   1.000
_cell.angle_alpha   90.00
_cell.angle_beta   90.00
_cell.angle_gamma   90.00
#
_symmetry.space_group_name_H-M   'P 1'
#
loop_
_entity.id
_entity.type
_entity.pdbx_description
1 polymer ?
#
loop_
_entity_poly.entity_id
_entity_poly.type
_entity_poly.pdbx_seq_one_letter_code
_entity_poly.pdbx_strand_id
1 'polypeptide(L)'
;MLRTLIQKELKAILLSPKFVATFATCAVLILLSVFVGIQEYRAAVKQYEAATQLAAQDLREASSWMAVNTRAFRQPDPMQIFVSGVNNDIGRLARINSFDTVKLRSSIYSEDTIFAVFRFIDFVFIMQVVLSLFAILFTYDAVNGEREDGTLQLTFSNAIPRPQYILGKFIGSWLGLVIPLLIPIMLGVLLVMLYRIPFTGVHWAKLGSLLGVSMLYFTFFIAFGILVSTLARHSAVSFLLSLVAWVAFVLIIPRAGVMAAGQLVPIPTVAEIEGQQDGFEKNRWEKHRQELQERWRRREAAMAGMNEKEREAYRDEHEWEWLEEDDKDRKQIQKDISAFAQQLNENLRNRKAEQERLGFTLARFSPASAYQLAALNLAGTGVALKSRYEDAMQNYRTAFTEYAEKKQKESGGMGGIRIEFNTNTGLKIGGDRDRGTLDLSDLPKFTPPEHTYAAALAPTLIDFGLLGLYTLAAFAGAFVRFLRYDVR
;
A
#
# COMPACT_ATOMS: atom_id res chain seq x y z
N MET A 1 -12.03 16.19 -45.73
CA MET A 1 -11.10 17.18 -45.14
C MET A 1 -10.49 16.70 -43.83
N LEU A 2 -11.27 16.39 -42.79
CA LEU A 2 -10.74 15.86 -41.51
C LEU A 2 -9.84 14.62 -41.66
N ARG A 3 -10.26 13.63 -42.47
CA ARG A 3 -9.45 12.43 -42.76
C ARG A 3 -8.07 12.77 -43.32
N THR A 4 -7.98 13.76 -44.20
CA THR A 4 -6.72 14.19 -44.83
C THR A 4 -5.79 14.84 -43.81
N LEU A 5 -6.34 15.65 -42.89
CA LEU A 5 -5.58 16.24 -41.79
C LEU A 5 -5.01 15.17 -40.86
N ILE A 6 -5.83 14.18 -40.49
CA ILE A 6 -5.39 13.04 -39.68
C ILE A 6 -4.27 12.27 -40.38
N GLN A 7 -4.40 12.01 -41.69
CA GLN A 7 -3.38 11.31 -42.46
C GLN A 7 -2.06 12.09 -42.59
N LYS A 8 -2.13 13.43 -42.75
CA LYS A 8 -0.94 14.29 -42.73
C LYS A 8 -0.21 14.13 -41.40
N GLU A 9 -0.94 14.26 -40.29
CA GLU A 9 -0.36 14.20 -38.96
C GLU A 9 0.25 12.83 -38.65
N LEU A 10 -0.46 11.76 -39.01
CA LEU A 10 0.01 10.40 -38.82
C LEU A 10 1.34 10.17 -39.58
N LYS A 11 1.44 10.64 -40.82
CA LYS A 11 2.68 10.54 -41.60
C LYS A 11 3.80 11.36 -40.98
N ALA A 12 3.51 12.57 -40.50
CA ALA A 12 4.52 13.43 -39.87
C ALA A 12 5.13 12.76 -38.62
N ILE A 13 4.30 12.10 -37.80
CA ILE A 13 4.77 11.38 -36.60
C ILE A 13 5.51 10.10 -37.00
N LEU A 14 4.90 9.23 -37.79
CA LEU A 14 5.46 7.90 -38.09
C LEU A 14 6.74 7.96 -38.93
N LEU A 15 6.89 8.97 -39.80
CA LEU A 15 8.08 9.16 -40.63
C LEU A 15 9.14 10.04 -39.95
N SER A 16 8.89 10.52 -38.74
CA SER A 16 9.86 11.30 -37.98
C SER A 16 11.06 10.43 -37.62
N PRO A 17 12.31 10.92 -37.78
CA PRO A 17 13.50 10.18 -37.33
C PRO A 17 13.48 9.91 -35.82
N LYS A 18 12.77 10.75 -35.04
CA LYS A 18 12.59 10.60 -33.59
C LYS A 18 11.70 9.40 -33.24
N PHE A 19 10.80 8.99 -34.13
CA PHE A 19 9.78 7.97 -33.88
C PHE A 19 10.37 6.59 -33.66
N VAL A 20 11.26 6.14 -34.55
CA VAL A 20 11.85 4.80 -34.45
C VAL A 20 12.63 4.64 -33.15
N ALA A 21 13.45 5.64 -32.79
CA ALA A 21 14.23 5.61 -31.57
C ALA A 21 13.34 5.58 -30.31
N THR A 22 12.39 6.52 -30.20
CA THR A 22 11.49 6.60 -29.03
C THR A 22 10.59 5.37 -28.91
N PHE A 23 10.06 4.87 -30.02
CA PHE A 23 9.25 3.65 -30.03
C PHE A 23 10.05 2.42 -29.64
N ALA A 24 11.25 2.24 -30.21
CA ALA A 24 12.12 1.12 -29.86
C ALA A 24 12.50 1.16 -28.37
N THR A 25 12.86 2.34 -27.85
CA THR A 25 13.15 2.51 -26.42
C THR A 25 11.93 2.17 -25.55
N CYS A 26 10.73 2.65 -25.89
CA CYS A 26 9.50 2.27 -25.17
C CYS A 26 9.27 0.77 -25.18
N ALA A 27 9.37 0.17 -26.37
CA ALA A 27 9.09 -1.25 -26.54
C ALA A 27 10.04 -2.10 -25.70
N VAL A 28 11.34 -1.78 -25.73
CA VAL A 28 12.35 -2.47 -24.91
C VAL A 28 12.06 -2.27 -23.42
N LEU A 29 11.77 -1.04 -22.97
CA LEU A 29 11.51 -0.77 -21.56
C LEU A 29 10.26 -1.50 -21.04
N ILE A 30 9.15 -1.45 -21.78
CA ILE A 30 7.89 -2.12 -21.41
C ILE A 30 8.10 -3.64 -21.36
N LEU A 31 8.72 -4.22 -22.40
CA LEU A 31 8.94 -5.66 -22.46
C LEU A 31 9.90 -6.14 -21.39
N LEU A 32 10.99 -5.41 -21.15
CA LEU A 32 11.95 -5.73 -20.10
C LEU A 32 11.31 -5.62 -18.72
N SER A 33 10.52 -4.58 -18.47
CA SER A 33 9.81 -4.41 -17.20
C SER A 33 8.83 -5.55 -16.93
N VAL A 34 7.99 -5.92 -17.92
CA VAL A 34 7.07 -7.05 -17.79
C VAL A 34 7.83 -8.37 -17.62
N PHE A 35 8.91 -8.58 -18.36
CA PHE A 35 9.75 -9.77 -18.24
C PHE A 35 10.38 -9.89 -16.84
N VAL A 36 10.97 -8.81 -16.32
CA VAL A 36 11.54 -8.76 -14.97
C VAL A 36 10.44 -9.01 -13.93
N GLY A 37 9.28 -8.35 -14.06
CA GLY A 37 8.14 -8.57 -13.16
C GLY A 37 7.66 -10.03 -13.14
N ILE A 38 7.65 -10.71 -14.29
CA ILE A 38 7.33 -12.15 -14.38
C ILE A 38 8.35 -13.00 -13.61
N GLN A 39 9.64 -12.69 -13.73
CA GLN A 39 10.69 -13.43 -13.01
C GLN A 39 10.59 -13.21 -11.51
N GLU A 40 10.38 -11.97 -11.06
CA GLU A 40 10.17 -11.63 -9.66
C GLU A 40 8.93 -12.32 -9.08
N TYR A 41 7.81 -12.34 -9.82
CA TYR A 41 6.61 -13.06 -9.41
C TYR A 41 6.87 -14.56 -9.24
N ARG A 42 7.52 -15.21 -10.21
CA ARG A 42 7.85 -16.63 -10.11
C ARG A 42 8.80 -16.94 -8.95
N ALA A 43 9.78 -16.08 -8.71
CA ALA A 43 10.67 -16.21 -7.56
C ALA A 43 9.89 -16.07 -6.24
N ALA A 44 9.00 -15.10 -6.15
CA ALA A 44 8.15 -14.88 -4.98
C ALA A 44 7.21 -16.07 -4.71
N VAL A 45 6.62 -16.66 -5.75
CA VAL A 45 5.76 -17.87 -5.63
C VAL A 45 6.57 -19.05 -5.09
N LYS A 46 7.75 -19.32 -5.66
CA LYS A 46 8.61 -20.41 -5.17
C LYS A 46 9.03 -20.22 -3.70
N GLN A 47 9.39 -18.99 -3.33
CA GLN A 47 9.74 -18.66 -1.95
C GLN A 47 8.54 -18.83 -1.00
N TYR A 48 7.35 -18.41 -1.42
CA TYR A 48 6.12 -18.60 -0.65
C TYR A 48 5.79 -20.09 -0.46
N GLU A 49 5.87 -20.90 -1.51
CA GLU A 49 5.63 -22.35 -1.43
C GLU A 49 6.64 -23.06 -0.52
N ALA A 50 7.92 -22.76 -0.65
CA ALA A 50 8.95 -23.33 0.22
C ALA A 50 8.77 -22.93 1.69
N ALA A 51 8.46 -21.64 1.94
CA ALA A 51 8.29 -21.12 3.29
C ALA A 51 7.02 -21.67 3.98
N THR A 52 5.93 -21.84 3.22
CA THR A 52 4.69 -22.45 3.74
C THR A 52 4.86 -23.94 4.02
N GLN A 53 5.60 -24.68 3.20
CA GLN A 53 5.95 -26.08 3.47
C GLN A 53 6.81 -26.22 4.73
N LEU A 54 7.82 -25.36 4.89
CA LEU A 54 8.70 -25.40 6.05
C LEU A 54 7.94 -25.04 7.34
N ALA A 55 7.06 -24.04 7.31
CA ALA A 55 6.20 -23.72 8.45
C ALA A 55 5.20 -24.84 8.79
N ALA A 56 4.72 -25.59 7.79
CA ALA A 56 3.88 -26.76 8.01
C ALA A 56 4.67 -27.93 8.62
N GLN A 57 5.95 -28.09 8.28
CA GLN A 57 6.84 -29.07 8.90
C GLN A 57 7.13 -28.70 10.37
N ASP A 58 7.48 -27.44 10.65
CA ASP A 58 7.70 -26.95 12.02
C ASP A 58 6.48 -27.21 12.92
N LEU A 59 5.26 -27.01 12.37
CA LEU A 59 4.01 -27.28 13.07
C LEU A 59 3.86 -28.78 13.42
N ARG A 60 4.24 -29.70 12.52
CA ARG A 60 4.15 -31.15 12.75
C ARG A 60 5.14 -31.65 13.80
N GLU A 61 6.28 -30.98 13.91
CA GLU A 61 7.32 -31.28 14.90
C GLU A 61 7.01 -30.68 16.29
N ALA A 62 5.99 -29.84 16.41
CA ALA A 62 5.58 -29.27 17.68
C ALA A 62 5.00 -30.34 18.63
N SER A 63 5.49 -30.34 19.86
CA SER A 63 5.14 -31.30 20.93
C SER A 63 4.29 -30.71 22.04
N SER A 64 4.04 -29.39 22.04
CA SER A 64 3.26 -28.72 23.07
C SER A 64 2.43 -27.58 22.49
N TRP A 65 1.14 -27.55 22.87
CA TRP A 65 0.23 -26.45 22.52
C TRP A 65 0.70 -25.09 23.05
N MET A 66 1.41 -25.05 24.19
CA MET A 66 1.92 -23.81 24.78
C MET A 66 3.09 -23.22 23.98
N ALA A 67 3.88 -24.06 23.31
CA ALA A 67 5.03 -23.67 22.51
C ALA A 67 4.74 -23.70 21.00
N VAL A 68 3.48 -23.91 20.60
CA VAL A 68 3.11 -23.99 19.19
C VAL A 68 3.24 -22.61 18.56
N ASN A 69 4.10 -22.53 17.53
CA ASN A 69 4.38 -21.30 16.82
C ASN A 69 4.19 -21.57 15.34
N THR A 70 3.56 -20.63 14.63
CA THR A 70 3.48 -20.71 13.17
C THR A 70 3.84 -19.38 12.53
N ARG A 71 4.02 -19.40 11.21
CA ARG A 71 4.34 -18.23 10.41
C ARG A 71 3.25 -18.07 9.35
N ALA A 72 2.64 -16.90 9.29
CA ALA A 72 1.74 -16.52 8.21
C ALA A 72 2.53 -15.75 7.15
N PHE A 73 2.33 -16.12 5.89
CA PHE A 73 3.04 -15.53 4.76
C PHE A 73 2.08 -14.76 3.86
N ARG A 74 2.58 -13.66 3.29
CA ARG A 74 1.86 -12.88 2.30
C ARG A 74 1.87 -13.60 0.95
N GLN A 75 0.70 -13.83 0.38
CA GLN A 75 0.60 -14.46 -0.94
C GLN A 75 1.05 -13.49 -2.05
N PRO A 76 1.89 -13.91 -3.00
CA PRO A 76 2.23 -13.11 -4.18
C PRO A 76 1.01 -12.91 -5.10
N ASP A 77 0.75 -11.66 -5.52
CA ASP A 77 -0.33 -11.33 -6.46
C ASP A 77 0.23 -11.14 -7.89
N PRO A 78 -0.34 -11.76 -8.94
CA PRO A 78 0.10 -11.57 -10.32
C PRO A 78 0.13 -10.11 -10.80
N MET A 79 -0.69 -9.22 -10.23
CA MET A 79 -0.70 -7.79 -10.58
C MET A 79 0.62 -7.07 -10.23
N GLN A 80 1.43 -7.63 -9.32
CA GLN A 80 2.72 -7.06 -8.95
C GLN A 80 3.72 -7.01 -10.13
N ILE A 81 3.47 -7.80 -11.20
CA ILE A 81 4.26 -7.78 -12.44
C ILE A 81 4.22 -6.40 -13.11
N PHE A 82 3.07 -5.73 -13.04
CA PHE A 82 2.87 -4.42 -13.68
C PHE A 82 3.01 -3.26 -12.69
N VAL A 83 2.65 -3.48 -11.43
CA VAL A 83 2.64 -2.45 -10.40
C VAL A 83 3.27 -3.00 -9.13
N SER A 84 4.55 -2.72 -8.90
CA SER A 84 5.25 -3.22 -7.72
C SER A 84 4.74 -2.55 -6.44
N GLY A 85 4.44 -1.25 -6.49
CA GLY A 85 3.90 -0.50 -5.35
C GLY A 85 4.75 -0.67 -4.10
N VAL A 86 4.10 -0.94 -2.96
CA VAL A 86 4.79 -1.20 -1.67
C VAL A 86 5.08 -2.69 -1.44
N ASN A 87 4.89 -3.55 -2.46
CA ASN A 87 5.00 -5.00 -2.33
C ASN A 87 6.38 -5.46 -1.84
N ASN A 88 7.43 -4.82 -2.34
CA ASN A 88 8.82 -5.15 -2.02
C ASN A 88 9.32 -4.41 -0.76
N ASP A 89 8.58 -3.38 -0.32
CA ASP A 89 8.88 -2.55 0.85
C ASP A 89 8.35 -3.14 2.14
N ILE A 90 7.23 -3.86 2.06
CA ILE A 90 6.55 -4.44 3.21
C ILE A 90 7.08 -5.85 3.47
N GLY A 91 7.13 -6.22 4.75
CA GLY A 91 7.48 -7.57 5.18
C GLY A 91 6.60 -8.67 4.55
N ARG A 92 7.20 -9.84 4.32
CA ARG A 92 6.53 -10.99 3.69
C ARG A 92 5.92 -11.97 4.69
N LEU A 93 6.32 -11.92 5.95
CA LEU A 93 5.86 -12.86 6.97
C LEU A 93 5.55 -12.17 8.30
N ALA A 94 4.63 -12.77 9.06
CA ALA A 94 4.42 -12.47 10.46
C ALA A 94 4.50 -13.76 11.28
N ARG A 95 5.09 -13.67 12.48
CA ARG A 95 5.03 -14.74 13.47
C ARG A 95 3.65 -14.74 14.13
N ILE A 96 3.08 -15.93 14.26
CA ILE A 96 1.76 -16.14 14.83
C ILE A 96 1.93 -17.04 16.05
N ASN A 97 1.74 -16.45 17.22
CA ASN A 97 1.80 -17.11 18.51
C ASN A 97 1.03 -16.27 19.56
N SER A 98 0.93 -16.79 20.78
CA SER A 98 0.22 -16.12 21.87
C SER A 98 0.95 -14.89 22.41
N PHE A 99 2.28 -14.81 22.26
CA PHE A 99 3.11 -13.80 22.95
C PHE A 99 3.47 -12.58 22.09
N ASP A 100 3.71 -12.76 20.80
CA ASP A 100 4.12 -11.71 19.87
C ASP A 100 2.89 -11.00 19.26
N THR A 101 3.03 -9.70 19.05
CA THR A 101 2.10 -8.91 18.23
C THR A 101 2.31 -9.19 16.74
N VAL A 102 1.22 -9.29 15.97
CA VAL A 102 1.31 -9.42 14.50
C VAL A 102 1.93 -8.16 13.91
N LYS A 103 3.10 -8.34 13.29
CA LYS A 103 3.80 -7.30 12.51
C LYS A 103 4.48 -7.98 11.33
N LEU A 104 4.33 -7.39 10.14
CA LEU A 104 5.03 -7.88 8.95
C LEU A 104 6.53 -7.58 9.07
N ARG A 105 7.35 -8.61 8.92
CA ARG A 105 8.82 -8.59 8.99
C ARG A 105 9.42 -9.12 7.68
N SER A 106 10.73 -8.92 7.50
CA SER A 106 11.52 -9.38 6.35
C SER A 106 10.95 -8.94 4.99
N SER A 107 11.21 -7.69 4.61
CA SER A 107 10.91 -7.20 3.26
C SER A 107 12.05 -7.55 2.30
N ILE A 108 11.74 -7.67 1.00
CA ILE A 108 12.73 -8.02 -0.03
C ILE A 108 13.92 -7.05 0.01
N TYR A 109 13.64 -5.76 0.12
CA TYR A 109 14.70 -4.75 0.16
C TYR A 109 15.46 -4.66 1.49
N SER A 110 14.89 -5.18 2.59
CA SER A 110 15.64 -5.30 3.85
C SER A 110 16.63 -6.46 3.85
N GLU A 111 16.35 -7.49 3.04
CA GLU A 111 17.18 -8.71 2.96
C GLU A 111 18.21 -8.60 1.82
N ASP A 112 17.82 -8.08 0.66
CA ASP A 112 18.69 -7.94 -0.51
C ASP A 112 18.84 -6.48 -0.96
N THR A 113 19.89 -5.83 -0.47
CA THR A 113 20.17 -4.40 -0.70
C THR A 113 20.43 -4.05 -2.18
N ILE A 114 20.93 -5.00 -2.99
CA ILE A 114 21.12 -4.81 -4.45
C ILE A 114 19.78 -4.55 -5.16
N PHE A 115 18.72 -5.27 -4.81
CA PHE A 115 17.40 -5.06 -5.41
C PHE A 115 16.77 -3.73 -4.95
N ALA A 116 17.16 -3.21 -3.78
CA ALA A 116 16.71 -1.90 -3.31
C ALA A 116 17.26 -0.74 -4.16
N VAL A 117 18.36 -0.93 -4.89
CA VAL A 117 18.96 0.10 -5.77
C VAL A 117 18.10 0.32 -7.03
N PHE A 118 17.44 -0.72 -7.55
CA PHE A 118 16.64 -0.65 -8.79
C PHE A 118 15.12 -0.60 -8.55
N ARG A 119 14.71 -0.08 -7.38
CA ARG A 119 13.36 -0.09 -6.80
C ARG A 119 12.17 0.39 -7.66
N PHE A 120 12.39 0.96 -8.85
CA PHE A 120 11.39 1.81 -9.51
C PHE A 120 11.09 1.52 -10.99
N ILE A 121 11.63 0.48 -11.64
CA ILE A 121 11.39 0.29 -13.09
C ILE A 121 10.25 -0.71 -13.36
N ASP A 122 9.04 -0.37 -12.92
CA ASP A 122 7.82 -1.10 -13.27
C ASP A 122 7.06 -0.45 -14.45
N PHE A 123 6.03 -1.11 -14.95
CA PHE A 123 5.23 -0.62 -16.08
C PHE A 123 4.60 0.75 -15.76
N VAL A 124 4.14 0.96 -14.53
CA VAL A 124 3.53 2.22 -14.10
C VAL A 124 4.52 3.35 -14.14
N PHE A 125 5.75 3.16 -13.66
CA PHE A 125 6.81 4.15 -13.76
C PHE A 125 7.13 4.51 -15.21
N ILE A 126 7.23 3.52 -16.11
CA ILE A 126 7.49 3.75 -17.54
C ILE A 126 6.35 4.59 -18.15
N MET A 127 5.10 4.25 -17.87
CA MET A 127 3.94 5.04 -18.29
C MET A 127 3.95 6.46 -17.70
N GLN A 128 4.24 6.59 -16.40
CA GLN A 128 4.17 7.85 -15.65
C GLN A 128 5.25 8.83 -16.08
N VAL A 129 6.49 8.36 -16.28
CA VAL A 129 7.68 9.18 -16.50
C VAL A 129 8.11 9.19 -17.96
N VAL A 130 8.37 8.02 -18.55
CA VAL A 130 8.97 7.93 -19.89
C VAL A 130 7.94 8.30 -20.96
N LEU A 131 6.75 7.69 -20.90
CA LEU A 131 5.72 7.93 -21.91
C LEU A 131 5.09 9.32 -21.82
N SER A 132 4.95 9.89 -20.62
CA SER A 132 4.49 11.28 -20.49
C SER A 132 5.47 12.28 -21.11
N LEU A 133 6.78 12.07 -20.96
CA LEU A 133 7.80 12.87 -21.66
C LEU A 133 7.74 12.71 -23.17
N PHE A 134 7.53 11.48 -23.65
CA PHE A 134 7.42 11.23 -25.09
C PHE A 134 6.16 11.84 -25.69
N ALA A 135 5.02 11.78 -24.99
CA ALA A 135 3.83 12.50 -25.42
C ALA A 135 4.12 13.99 -25.63
N ILE A 136 4.84 14.64 -24.71
CA ILE A 136 5.27 16.04 -24.85
C ILE A 136 6.23 16.21 -26.03
N LEU A 137 7.23 15.34 -26.18
CA LEU A 137 8.24 15.42 -27.23
C LEU A 137 7.64 15.38 -28.65
N PHE A 138 6.51 14.70 -28.84
CA PHE A 138 5.81 14.64 -30.12
C PHE A 138 4.74 15.71 -30.31
N THR A 139 4.39 16.46 -29.27
CA THR A 139 3.28 17.42 -29.32
C THR A 139 3.66 18.87 -29.02
N TYR A 140 4.87 19.13 -28.50
CA TYR A 140 5.30 20.49 -28.15
C TYR A 140 5.35 21.44 -29.36
N ASP A 141 5.70 20.92 -30.54
CA ASP A 141 5.82 21.65 -31.81
C ASP A 141 4.61 21.46 -32.73
N ALA A 142 3.53 20.84 -32.24
CA ALA A 142 2.37 20.48 -33.05
C ALA A 142 1.78 21.66 -33.84
N VAL A 143 1.58 22.82 -33.21
CA VAL A 143 0.97 24.00 -33.83
C VAL A 143 1.99 25.09 -34.12
N ASN A 144 2.85 25.40 -33.17
CA ASN A 144 3.87 26.44 -33.36
C ASN A 144 5.02 26.03 -34.28
N GLY A 145 5.36 24.74 -34.38
CA GLY A 145 6.32 24.24 -35.37
C GLY A 145 5.79 24.45 -36.79
N GLU A 146 4.52 24.11 -37.04
CA GLU A 146 3.89 24.38 -38.34
C GLU A 146 3.83 25.88 -38.67
N ARG A 147 3.71 26.74 -37.64
CA ARG A 147 3.77 28.20 -37.80
C ARG A 147 5.17 28.66 -38.17
N GLU A 148 6.20 28.21 -37.45
CA GLU A 148 7.60 28.57 -37.70
C GLU A 148 8.04 28.14 -39.11
N ASP A 149 7.60 26.96 -39.56
CA ASP A 149 7.87 26.45 -40.91
C ASP A 149 7.01 27.11 -42.01
N GLY A 150 6.08 28.02 -41.65
CA GLY A 150 5.14 28.67 -42.58
C GLY A 150 4.05 27.75 -43.16
N THR A 151 4.07 26.45 -42.82
CA THR A 151 3.10 25.46 -43.31
C THR A 151 1.70 25.68 -42.76
N LEU A 152 1.57 26.32 -41.60
CA LEU A 152 0.29 26.71 -41.01
C LEU A 152 -0.43 27.74 -41.89
N GLN A 153 0.28 28.77 -42.34
CA GLN A 153 -0.27 29.80 -43.24
C GLN A 153 -0.71 29.17 -44.57
N LEU A 154 0.12 28.29 -45.14
CA LEU A 154 -0.21 27.55 -46.37
C LEU A 154 -1.46 26.68 -46.21
N THR A 155 -1.63 26.03 -45.06
CA THR A 155 -2.80 25.18 -44.77
C THR A 155 -4.08 26.00 -44.76
N PHE A 156 -4.07 27.19 -44.15
CA PHE A 156 -5.23 28.09 -44.06
C PHE A 156 -5.45 29.00 -45.29
N SER A 157 -4.56 28.96 -46.29
CA SER A 157 -4.88 29.47 -47.63
C SER A 157 -5.95 28.61 -48.33
N ASN A 158 -6.18 27.39 -47.85
CA ASN A 158 -7.32 26.55 -48.25
C ASN A 158 -8.52 26.79 -47.33
N ALA A 159 -9.73 26.53 -47.81
CA ALA A 159 -10.98 26.68 -47.06
C ALA A 159 -11.18 25.59 -45.98
N ILE A 160 -10.29 25.54 -44.98
CA ILE A 160 -10.32 24.58 -43.87
C ILE A 160 -10.84 25.26 -42.59
N PRO A 161 -11.92 24.75 -41.97
CA PRO A 161 -12.40 25.28 -40.69
C PRO A 161 -11.38 25.07 -39.55
N ARG A 162 -11.10 26.12 -38.76
CA ARG A 162 -10.21 26.03 -37.58
C ARG A 162 -10.58 24.91 -36.60
N PRO A 163 -11.87 24.65 -36.27
CA PRO A 163 -12.27 23.53 -35.42
C PRO A 163 -11.85 22.16 -35.98
N GLN A 164 -11.96 21.96 -37.30
CA GLN A 164 -11.60 20.71 -37.94
C GLN A 164 -10.09 20.50 -37.97
N TYR A 165 -9.30 21.59 -38.08
CA TYR A 165 -7.85 21.52 -38.00
C TYR A 165 -7.38 21.01 -36.63
N ILE A 166 -7.82 21.63 -35.52
CA ILE A 166 -7.35 21.24 -34.19
C ILE A 166 -7.84 19.83 -33.78
N LEU A 167 -9.07 19.46 -34.17
CA LEU A 167 -9.57 18.08 -33.99
C LEU A 167 -8.76 17.07 -34.80
N GLY A 168 -8.46 17.39 -36.06
CA GLY A 168 -7.63 16.55 -36.92
C GLY A 168 -6.22 16.38 -36.36
N LYS A 169 -5.66 17.45 -35.78
CA LYS A 169 -4.37 17.44 -35.10
C LYS A 169 -4.40 16.53 -33.88
N PHE A 170 -5.33 16.73 -32.96
CA PHE A 170 -5.46 15.90 -31.76
C PHE A 170 -5.67 14.42 -32.10
N ILE A 171 -6.63 14.09 -32.98
CA ILE A 171 -6.92 12.70 -33.36
C ILE A 171 -5.72 12.09 -34.11
N GLY A 172 -5.06 12.85 -34.98
CA GLY A 172 -3.86 12.42 -35.69
C GLY A 172 -2.70 12.10 -34.75
N SER A 173 -2.39 12.99 -33.81
CA SER A 173 -1.36 12.77 -32.81
C SER A 173 -1.72 11.61 -31.86
N TRP A 174 -2.99 11.52 -31.46
CA TRP A 174 -3.47 10.43 -30.62
C TRP A 174 -3.30 9.07 -31.31
N LEU A 175 -3.79 8.92 -32.55
CA LEU A 175 -3.65 7.67 -33.31
C LEU A 175 -2.18 7.33 -33.59
N GLY A 176 -1.37 8.34 -33.94
CA GLY A 176 0.05 8.16 -34.25
C GLY A 176 0.91 7.75 -33.08
N LEU A 177 0.50 8.04 -31.85
CA LEU A 177 1.23 7.68 -30.64
C LEU A 177 0.63 6.45 -29.94
N VAL A 178 -0.70 6.36 -29.85
CA VAL A 178 -1.39 5.28 -29.12
C VAL A 178 -1.33 3.96 -29.88
N ILE A 179 -1.58 3.95 -31.20
CA ILE A 179 -1.61 2.68 -31.96
C ILE A 179 -0.25 1.97 -31.90
N PRO A 180 0.90 2.62 -32.16
CA PRO A 180 2.19 1.97 -32.02
C PRO A 180 2.43 1.50 -30.59
N LEU A 181 2.11 2.32 -29.58
CA LEU A 181 2.29 1.98 -28.17
C LEU A 181 1.52 0.71 -27.74
N LEU A 182 0.38 0.41 -28.37
CA LEU A 182 -0.35 -0.83 -28.09
C LEU A 182 0.46 -2.08 -28.45
N ILE A 183 1.37 -2.03 -29.43
CA ILE A 183 2.18 -3.19 -29.86
C ILE A 183 3.02 -3.76 -28.71
N PRO A 184 3.93 -3.01 -28.06
CA PRO A 184 4.70 -3.55 -26.94
C PRO A 184 3.85 -3.90 -25.72
N ILE A 185 2.72 -3.23 -25.51
CA ILE A 185 1.78 -3.58 -24.42
C ILE A 185 1.14 -4.95 -24.70
N MET A 186 0.65 -5.19 -25.92
CA MET A 186 0.07 -6.47 -26.30
C MET A 186 1.11 -7.59 -26.27
N LEU A 187 2.35 -7.31 -26.68
CA LEU A 187 3.46 -8.24 -26.53
C LEU A 187 3.77 -8.54 -25.05
N GLY A 188 3.71 -7.53 -24.17
CA GLY A 188 3.82 -7.74 -22.72
C GLY A 188 2.71 -8.64 -22.15
N VAL A 189 1.46 -8.43 -22.58
CA VAL A 189 0.33 -9.32 -22.22
C VAL A 189 0.56 -10.73 -22.75
N LEU A 190 1.06 -10.86 -23.98
CA LEU A 190 1.40 -12.16 -24.57
C LEU A 190 2.49 -12.88 -23.77
N LEU A 191 3.50 -12.17 -23.26
CA LEU A 191 4.51 -12.76 -22.37
C LEU A 191 3.87 -13.33 -21.10
N VAL A 192 2.94 -12.62 -20.47
CA VAL A 192 2.22 -13.13 -19.29
C VAL A 192 1.47 -14.43 -19.59
N MET A 193 0.82 -14.51 -20.76
CA MET A 193 0.14 -15.74 -21.21
C MET A 193 1.12 -16.86 -21.51
N LEU A 194 2.23 -16.59 -22.20
CA LEU A 194 3.25 -17.57 -22.57
C LEU A 194 3.91 -18.19 -21.33
N TYR A 195 4.15 -17.38 -20.29
CA TYR A 195 4.69 -17.81 -19.01
C TYR A 195 3.62 -18.45 -18.09
N ARG A 196 2.40 -18.67 -18.58
CA ARG A 196 1.31 -19.36 -17.85
C ARG A 196 1.07 -18.81 -16.44
N ILE A 197 1.13 -17.49 -16.29
CA ILE A 197 0.87 -16.84 -15.01
C ILE A 197 -0.62 -17.03 -14.67
N PRO A 198 -0.98 -17.42 -13.43
CA PRO A 198 -2.35 -17.78 -13.07
C PRO A 198 -3.25 -16.54 -12.94
N PHE A 199 -3.68 -15.98 -14.08
CA PHE A 199 -4.64 -14.87 -14.12
C PHE A 199 -6.08 -15.40 -14.09
N THR A 200 -6.80 -15.06 -13.03
CA THR A 200 -8.26 -15.18 -12.93
C THR A 200 -8.98 -14.07 -13.73
N GLY A 201 -10.29 -14.22 -13.97
CA GLY A 201 -11.09 -13.19 -14.65
C GLY A 201 -11.04 -11.81 -13.97
N VAL A 202 -10.89 -11.78 -12.64
CA VAL A 202 -10.71 -10.53 -11.88
C VAL A 202 -9.37 -9.87 -12.20
N HIS A 203 -8.29 -10.63 -12.36
CA HIS A 203 -6.99 -10.08 -12.73
C HIS A 203 -7.00 -9.48 -14.15
N TRP A 204 -7.69 -10.13 -15.10
CA TRP A 204 -7.88 -9.58 -16.44
C TRP A 204 -8.68 -8.27 -16.43
N ALA A 205 -9.74 -8.18 -15.62
CA ALA A 205 -10.51 -6.94 -15.47
C ALA A 205 -9.69 -5.80 -14.85
N LYS A 206 -8.88 -6.10 -13.82
CA LYS A 206 -7.93 -5.14 -13.21
C LYS A 206 -6.90 -4.67 -14.23
N LEU A 207 -6.32 -5.59 -15.00
CA LEU A 207 -5.35 -5.26 -16.05
C LEU A 207 -5.98 -4.40 -17.16
N GLY A 208 -7.17 -4.73 -17.62
CA GLY A 208 -7.90 -3.91 -18.61
C GLY A 208 -8.17 -2.50 -18.10
N SER A 209 -8.57 -2.36 -16.84
CA SER A 209 -8.76 -1.06 -16.18
C SER A 209 -7.45 -0.28 -16.03
N LEU A 210 -6.36 -0.98 -15.70
CA LEU A 210 -5.02 -0.39 -15.59
C LEU A 210 -4.59 0.18 -16.95
N LEU A 211 -4.73 -0.59 -18.01
CA LEU A 211 -4.45 -0.12 -19.37
C LEU A 211 -5.36 1.05 -19.76
N GLY A 212 -6.64 1.02 -19.39
CA GLY A 212 -7.57 2.12 -19.62
C GLY A 212 -7.12 3.42 -18.96
N VAL A 213 -6.73 3.40 -17.67
CA VAL A 213 -6.24 4.59 -16.98
C VAL A 213 -4.88 5.05 -17.50
N SER A 214 -3.99 4.12 -17.88
CA SER A 214 -2.72 4.41 -18.54
C SER A 214 -2.91 5.15 -19.86
N MET A 215 -3.87 4.72 -20.69
CA MET A 215 -4.20 5.38 -21.96
C MET A 215 -4.83 6.75 -21.74
N LEU A 216 -5.69 6.90 -20.73
CA LEU A 216 -6.28 8.19 -20.38
C LEU A 216 -5.21 9.19 -19.91
N TYR A 217 -4.29 8.76 -19.06
CA TYR A 217 -3.15 9.55 -18.61
C TYR A 217 -2.24 9.97 -19.77
N PHE A 218 -1.93 9.05 -20.68
CA PHE A 218 -1.14 9.36 -21.88
C PHE A 218 -1.87 10.36 -22.79
N THR A 219 -3.18 10.21 -22.95
CA THR A 219 -4.04 11.13 -23.71
C THR A 219 -4.04 12.54 -23.11
N PHE A 220 -4.05 12.66 -21.77
CA PHE A 220 -3.89 13.95 -21.10
C PHE A 220 -2.61 14.67 -21.53
N PHE A 221 -1.46 13.99 -21.55
CA PHE A 221 -0.19 14.61 -21.94
C PHE A 221 -0.14 14.99 -23.42
N ILE A 222 -0.80 14.22 -24.31
CA ILE A 222 -0.98 14.61 -25.72
C ILE A 222 -1.80 15.89 -25.83
N ALA A 223 -2.95 15.96 -25.14
CA ALA A 223 -3.79 17.16 -25.12
C ALA A 223 -3.06 18.37 -24.52
N PHE A 224 -2.29 18.13 -23.45
CA PHE A 224 -1.51 19.15 -22.76
C PHE A 224 -0.38 19.72 -23.63
N GLY A 225 0.39 18.87 -24.32
CA GLY A 225 1.43 19.35 -25.22
C GLY A 225 0.88 20.16 -26.39
N ILE A 226 -0.26 19.74 -26.96
CA ILE A 226 -0.96 20.54 -27.98
C ILE A 226 -1.43 21.88 -27.41
N LEU A 227 -1.99 21.91 -26.19
CA LEU A 227 -2.36 23.16 -25.50
C LEU A 227 -1.15 24.10 -25.39
N VAL A 228 -0.01 23.62 -24.87
CA VAL A 228 1.19 24.45 -24.73
C VAL A 228 1.70 24.92 -26.09
N SER A 229 1.62 24.07 -27.12
CA SER A 229 1.96 24.44 -28.50
C SER A 229 1.10 25.58 -29.04
N THR A 230 -0.18 25.64 -28.68
CA THR A 230 -1.08 26.77 -29.05
C THR A 230 -0.86 28.05 -28.21
N LEU A 231 -0.17 27.95 -27.07
CA LEU A 231 0.11 29.08 -26.18
C LEU A 231 1.43 29.77 -26.54
N ALA A 232 2.45 28.99 -26.87
CA ALA A 232 3.77 29.49 -27.23
C ALA A 232 3.86 29.85 -28.71
N ARG A 233 4.54 30.96 -29.02
CA ARG A 233 4.83 31.36 -30.41
C ARG A 233 6.00 30.60 -31.03
N HIS A 234 6.95 30.17 -30.20
CA HIS A 234 8.17 29.50 -30.62
C HIS A 234 8.24 28.08 -30.10
N SER A 235 8.73 27.15 -30.92
CA SER A 235 8.82 25.73 -30.56
C SER A 235 9.74 25.50 -29.35
N ALA A 236 10.86 26.23 -29.27
CA ALA A 236 11.79 26.16 -28.13
C ALA A 236 11.14 26.58 -26.80
N VAL A 237 10.33 27.65 -26.82
CA VAL A 237 9.60 28.12 -25.62
C VAL A 237 8.51 27.12 -25.22
N SER A 238 7.82 26.55 -26.20
CA SER A 238 6.81 25.50 -25.98
C SER A 238 7.39 24.27 -25.30
N PHE A 239 8.55 23.82 -25.77
CA PHE A 239 9.27 22.70 -25.18
C PHE A 239 9.67 23.00 -23.73
N LEU A 240 10.28 24.17 -23.48
CA LEU A 240 10.69 24.58 -22.14
C LEU A 240 9.51 24.66 -21.16
N LEU A 241 8.41 25.30 -21.56
CA LEU A 241 7.22 25.41 -20.72
C LEU A 241 6.58 24.05 -20.43
N SER A 242 6.51 23.19 -21.44
CA SER A 242 5.98 21.82 -21.28
C SER A 242 6.83 21.01 -20.33
N LEU A 243 8.17 21.14 -20.41
CA LEU A 243 9.10 20.45 -19.53
C LEU A 243 8.99 20.95 -18.08
N VAL A 244 8.91 22.26 -17.85
CA VAL A 244 8.73 22.83 -16.50
C VAL A 244 7.39 22.38 -15.89
N ALA A 245 6.31 22.42 -16.67
CA ALA A 245 5.00 21.94 -16.22
C ALA A 245 5.01 20.43 -15.96
N TRP A 246 5.72 19.65 -16.79
CA TRP A 246 5.92 18.22 -16.56
C TRP A 246 6.65 17.95 -15.25
N VAL A 247 7.75 18.67 -14.96
CA VAL A 247 8.45 18.55 -13.67
C VAL A 247 7.52 18.90 -12.51
N ALA A 248 6.70 19.94 -12.67
CA ALA A 248 5.72 20.32 -11.65
C ALA A 248 4.69 19.22 -11.41
N PHE A 249 4.08 18.67 -12.46
CA PHE A 249 3.08 17.61 -12.35
C PHE A 249 3.69 16.30 -11.86
N VAL A 250 4.80 15.83 -12.41
CA VAL A 250 5.33 14.49 -12.14
C VAL A 250 6.16 14.43 -10.86
N LEU A 251 6.85 15.52 -10.47
CA LEU A 251 7.79 15.49 -9.36
C LEU A 251 7.41 16.43 -8.20
N ILE A 252 7.06 17.68 -8.49
CA ILE A 252 6.90 18.71 -7.44
C ILE A 252 5.57 18.55 -6.70
N ILE A 253 4.44 18.61 -7.41
CA ILE A 253 3.09 18.59 -6.82
C ILE A 253 2.84 17.31 -5.98
N PRO A 254 3.21 16.10 -6.44
CA PRO A 254 3.05 14.89 -5.65
C PRO A 254 3.76 14.96 -4.31
N ARG A 255 5.02 15.41 -4.31
CA ARG A 255 5.84 15.52 -3.10
C ARG A 255 5.34 16.64 -2.19
N ALA A 256 4.99 17.78 -2.76
CA ALA A 256 4.43 18.91 -2.03
C ALA A 256 3.12 18.52 -1.33
N GLY A 257 2.25 17.75 -1.98
CA GLY A 257 1.00 17.28 -1.38
C GLY A 257 1.21 16.39 -0.16
N VAL A 258 2.15 15.43 -0.23
CA VAL A 258 2.48 14.57 0.92
C VAL A 258 3.16 15.37 2.03
N MET A 259 4.09 16.26 1.71
CA MET A 259 4.75 17.12 2.69
C MET A 259 3.77 18.06 3.41
N ALA A 260 2.82 18.65 2.67
CA ALA A 260 1.78 19.50 3.24
C ALA A 260 0.89 18.73 4.21
N ALA A 261 0.48 17.49 3.86
CA ALA A 261 -0.27 16.65 4.78
C ALA A 261 0.52 16.31 6.04
N GLY A 262 1.83 16.09 5.92
CA GLY A 262 2.75 15.89 7.04
C GLY A 262 2.75 17.04 8.05
N GLN A 263 2.63 18.27 7.57
CA GLN A 263 2.57 19.47 8.40
C GLN A 263 1.17 19.73 8.98
N LEU A 264 0.11 19.44 8.21
CA LEU A 264 -1.27 19.66 8.64
C LEU A 264 -1.75 18.64 9.67
N VAL A 265 -1.29 17.39 9.56
CA VAL A 265 -1.62 16.31 10.50
C VAL A 265 -0.33 15.74 11.07
N PRO A 266 0.21 16.31 12.16
CA PRO A 266 1.42 15.79 12.79
C PRO A 266 1.14 14.43 13.45
N ILE A 267 2.00 13.45 13.17
CA ILE A 267 1.97 12.13 13.80
C ILE A 267 2.94 12.16 15.00
N PRO A 268 2.50 11.75 16.20
CA PRO A 268 3.37 11.68 17.36
C PRO A 268 4.56 10.75 17.13
N THR A 269 5.72 11.10 17.69
CA THR A 269 6.91 10.25 17.59
C THR A 269 6.75 8.99 18.46
N VAL A 270 7.55 7.94 18.20
CA VAL A 270 7.53 6.72 19.03
C VAL A 270 7.84 7.06 20.49
N ALA A 271 8.80 7.95 20.73
CA ALA A 271 9.17 8.40 22.07
C ALA A 271 8.03 9.17 22.77
N GLU A 272 7.23 9.96 22.04
CA GLU A 272 6.06 10.62 22.62
C GLU A 272 4.97 9.64 23.01
N ILE A 273 4.75 8.59 22.21
CA ILE A 273 3.76 7.54 22.50
C ILE A 273 4.19 6.70 23.70
N GLU A 274 5.45 6.27 23.72
CA GLU A 274 6.04 5.56 24.85
C GLU A 274 5.99 6.44 26.12
N GLY A 275 6.34 7.72 26.00
CA GLY A 275 6.25 8.67 27.11
C GLY A 275 4.82 8.87 27.65
N GLN A 276 3.81 8.88 26.78
CA GLN A 276 2.41 8.93 27.18
C GLN A 276 1.96 7.66 27.89
N GLN A 277 2.38 6.47 27.40
CA GLN A 277 2.10 5.19 28.04
C GLN A 277 2.75 5.09 29.41
N ASP A 278 4.06 5.35 29.49
CA ASP A 278 4.84 5.34 30.73
C ASP A 278 4.29 6.33 31.76
N GLY A 279 3.89 7.53 31.31
CA GLY A 279 3.30 8.55 32.17
C GLY A 279 1.97 8.10 32.78
N PHE A 280 1.09 7.51 31.97
CA PHE A 280 -0.19 6.97 32.44
C PHE A 280 0.01 5.81 33.40
N GLU A 281 0.91 4.87 33.05
CA GLU A 281 1.24 3.72 33.89
C GLU A 281 1.78 4.17 35.26
N LYS A 282 2.77 5.07 35.29
CA LYS A 282 3.33 5.62 36.54
C LYS A 282 2.26 6.27 37.40
N ASN A 283 1.42 7.12 36.82
CA ASN A 283 0.34 7.81 37.54
C ASN A 283 -0.68 6.83 38.11
N ARG A 284 -1.04 5.77 37.36
CA ARG A 284 -2.00 4.76 37.83
C ARG A 284 -1.44 3.93 38.98
N TRP A 285 -0.17 3.52 38.89
CA TRP A 285 0.52 2.82 39.97
C TRP A 285 0.75 3.70 41.19
N GLU A 286 1.05 4.99 41.01
CA GLU A 286 1.18 5.94 42.11
C GLU A 286 -0.13 6.12 42.87
N LYS A 287 -1.24 6.31 42.14
CA LYS A 287 -2.58 6.37 42.73
C LYS A 287 -2.92 5.09 43.49
N HIS A 288 -2.61 3.92 42.92
CA HIS A 288 -2.81 2.65 43.60
C HIS A 288 -2.00 2.52 44.88
N ARG A 289 -0.75 2.98 44.90
CA ARG A 289 0.08 3.00 46.12
C ARG A 289 -0.56 3.87 47.22
N GLN A 290 -1.16 5.00 46.86
CA GLN A 290 -1.88 5.86 47.82
C GLN A 290 -3.15 5.17 48.34
N GLU A 291 -3.97 4.60 47.44
CA GLU A 291 -5.18 3.83 47.80
C GLU A 291 -4.85 2.63 48.71
N LEU A 292 -3.73 1.95 48.43
CA LEU A 292 -3.23 0.83 49.23
C LEU A 292 -2.77 1.32 50.61
N GLN A 293 -2.02 2.43 50.69
CA GLN A 293 -1.62 3.02 51.98
C GLN A 293 -2.83 3.41 52.85
N GLU A 294 -3.86 4.01 52.25
CA GLU A 294 -5.08 4.36 52.98
C GLU A 294 -5.86 3.12 53.46
N ARG A 295 -5.90 2.05 52.66
CA ARG A 295 -6.47 0.76 53.08
C ARG A 295 -5.69 0.14 54.22
N TRP A 296 -4.35 0.11 54.15
CA TRP A 296 -3.52 -0.39 55.24
C TRP A 296 -3.76 0.40 56.53
N ARG A 297 -3.83 1.74 56.47
CA ARG A 297 -4.18 2.56 57.64
C ARG A 297 -5.54 2.22 58.22
N ARG A 298 -6.55 1.94 57.38
CA ARG A 298 -7.89 1.52 57.84
C ARG A 298 -7.84 0.14 58.49
N ARG A 299 -7.12 -0.83 57.90
CA ARG A 299 -6.91 -2.17 58.45
C ARG A 299 -6.17 -2.12 59.79
N GLU A 300 -5.15 -1.27 59.91
CA GLU A 300 -4.41 -1.05 61.17
C GLU A 300 -5.27 -0.37 62.24
N ALA A 301 -6.08 0.64 61.88
CA ALA A 301 -6.99 1.30 62.79
C ALA A 301 -8.06 0.35 63.34
N ALA A 302 -8.55 -0.61 62.54
CA ALA A 302 -9.48 -1.65 62.99
C ALA A 302 -8.85 -2.59 64.05
N MET A 303 -7.52 -2.73 64.03
CA MET A 303 -6.77 -3.51 65.01
C MET A 303 -6.19 -2.68 66.17
N ALA A 304 -6.51 -1.38 66.22
CA ALA A 304 -6.03 -0.49 67.27
C ALA A 304 -6.69 -0.86 68.61
N GLY A 305 -5.88 -1.35 69.55
CA GLY A 305 -6.33 -1.78 70.89
C GLY A 305 -6.35 -3.29 71.12
N MET A 306 -6.14 -4.10 70.07
CA MET A 306 -6.00 -5.56 70.18
C MET A 306 -4.60 -5.96 70.69
N ASN A 307 -4.51 -7.02 71.49
CA ASN A 307 -3.25 -7.66 71.88
C ASN A 307 -2.64 -8.46 70.72
N GLU A 308 -1.35 -8.82 70.81
CA GLU A 308 -0.59 -9.47 69.72
C GLU A 308 -1.30 -10.70 69.12
N LYS A 309 -1.81 -11.60 69.98
CA LYS A 309 -2.53 -12.82 69.55
C LYS A 309 -3.88 -12.55 68.92
N GLU A 310 -4.57 -11.48 69.34
CA GLU A 310 -5.87 -11.09 68.79
C GLU A 310 -5.70 -10.48 67.39
N ARG A 311 -4.59 -9.75 67.17
CA ARG A 311 -4.23 -9.25 65.83
C ARG A 311 -3.88 -10.35 64.85
N GLU A 312 -3.13 -11.36 65.29
CA GLU A 312 -2.81 -12.52 64.45
C GLU A 312 -4.09 -13.26 64.03
N ALA A 313 -4.98 -13.57 64.98
CA ALA A 313 -6.26 -14.21 64.66
C ALA A 313 -7.13 -13.37 63.71
N TYR A 314 -7.20 -12.04 63.90
CA TYR A 314 -7.95 -11.15 63.02
C TYR A 314 -7.36 -11.09 61.61
N ARG A 315 -6.03 -11.08 61.49
CA ARG A 315 -5.33 -11.13 60.19
C ARG A 315 -5.60 -12.43 59.46
N ASP A 316 -5.46 -13.57 60.13
CA ASP A 316 -5.69 -14.88 59.53
C ASP A 316 -7.15 -15.04 59.04
N GLU A 317 -8.12 -14.48 59.78
CA GLU A 317 -9.53 -14.50 59.38
C GLU A 317 -9.79 -13.67 58.11
N HIS A 318 -9.14 -12.51 57.96
CA HIS A 318 -9.38 -11.57 56.85
C HIS A 318 -8.35 -11.66 55.72
N GLU A 319 -7.30 -12.48 55.85
CA GLU A 319 -6.18 -12.58 54.90
C GLU A 319 -6.68 -12.86 53.48
N TRP A 320 -7.58 -13.83 53.33
CA TRP A 320 -8.14 -14.21 52.04
C TRP A 320 -8.97 -13.11 51.38
N GLU A 321 -9.76 -12.37 52.17
CA GLU A 321 -10.55 -11.24 51.68
C GLU A 321 -9.63 -10.11 51.19
N TRP A 322 -8.58 -9.80 51.96
CA TRP A 322 -7.60 -8.76 51.59
C TRP A 322 -6.82 -9.14 50.34
N LEU A 323 -6.41 -10.41 50.22
CA LEU A 323 -5.75 -10.93 49.03
C LEU A 323 -6.66 -10.84 47.79
N GLU A 324 -7.94 -11.18 47.91
CA GLU A 324 -8.89 -11.11 46.81
C GLU A 324 -9.16 -9.65 46.38
N GLU A 325 -9.29 -8.72 47.34
CA GLU A 325 -9.46 -7.29 47.09
C GLU A 325 -8.24 -6.69 46.36
N ASP A 326 -7.03 -6.99 46.84
CA ASP A 326 -5.79 -6.48 46.26
C ASP A 326 -5.50 -7.10 44.88
N ASP A 327 -5.85 -8.37 44.65
CA ASP A 327 -5.76 -9.01 43.33
C ASP A 327 -6.77 -8.42 42.33
N LYS A 328 -8.01 -8.16 42.75
CA LYS A 328 -9.02 -7.46 41.92
C LYS A 328 -8.52 -6.09 41.48
N ASP A 329 -7.93 -5.32 42.39
CA ASP A 329 -7.39 -3.99 42.06
C ASP A 329 -6.22 -4.05 41.10
N ARG A 330 -5.27 -4.97 41.31
CA ARG A 330 -4.14 -5.17 40.39
C ARG A 330 -4.62 -5.54 39.00
N LYS A 331 -5.60 -6.45 38.90
CA LYS A 331 -6.25 -6.82 37.63
C LYS A 331 -6.92 -5.61 36.98
N GLN A 332 -7.60 -4.78 37.77
CA GLN A 332 -8.25 -3.57 37.25
C GLN A 332 -7.22 -2.55 36.73
N ILE A 333 -6.10 -2.35 37.43
CA ILE A 333 -5.01 -1.47 36.99
C ILE A 333 -4.39 -1.96 35.68
N GLN A 334 -4.10 -3.25 35.60
CA GLN A 334 -3.57 -3.85 34.37
C GLN A 334 -4.57 -3.66 33.21
N LYS A 335 -5.86 -3.82 33.48
CA LYS A 335 -6.94 -3.56 32.51
C LYS A 335 -6.94 -2.09 32.08
N ASP A 336 -6.86 -1.14 33.01
CA ASP A 336 -6.83 0.30 32.73
C ASP A 336 -5.61 0.67 31.86
N ILE A 337 -4.41 0.17 32.20
CA ILE A 337 -3.17 0.40 31.44
C ILE A 337 -3.30 -0.16 30.02
N SER A 338 -3.78 -1.41 29.89
CA SER A 338 -3.96 -2.05 28.58
C SER A 338 -4.99 -1.33 27.72
N ALA A 339 -6.10 -0.86 28.31
CA ALA A 339 -7.14 -0.11 27.63
C ALA A 339 -6.62 1.25 27.14
N PHE A 340 -5.83 1.94 27.96
CA PHE A 340 -5.18 3.20 27.56
C PHE A 340 -4.19 2.98 26.40
N ALA A 341 -3.36 1.95 26.49
CA ALA A 341 -2.41 1.61 25.42
C ALA A 341 -3.13 1.27 24.10
N GLN A 342 -4.26 0.55 24.16
CA GLN A 342 -5.11 0.28 22.99
C GLN A 342 -5.68 1.57 22.40
N GLN A 343 -6.29 2.42 23.23
CA GLN A 343 -6.86 3.70 22.80
C GLN A 343 -5.81 4.60 22.14
N LEU A 344 -4.60 4.64 22.69
CA LEU A 344 -3.51 5.44 22.15
C LEU A 344 -3.06 4.92 20.77
N ASN A 345 -2.93 3.60 20.62
CA ASN A 345 -2.60 2.97 19.35
C ASN A 345 -3.69 3.18 18.29
N GLU A 346 -4.97 3.09 18.67
CA GLU A 346 -6.10 3.38 17.79
C GLU A 346 -6.09 4.84 17.31
N ASN A 347 -5.86 5.79 18.21
CA ASN A 347 -5.74 7.21 17.86
C ASN A 347 -4.57 7.46 16.90
N LEU A 348 -3.41 6.85 17.16
CA LEU A 348 -2.25 6.93 16.28
C LEU A 348 -2.55 6.32 14.89
N ARG A 349 -3.24 5.17 14.83
CA ARG A 349 -3.67 4.55 13.57
C ARG A 349 -4.63 5.46 12.80
N ASN A 350 -5.59 6.08 13.48
CA ASN A 350 -6.55 7.00 12.89
C ASN A 350 -5.87 8.27 12.34
N ARG A 351 -4.96 8.88 13.11
CA ARG A 351 -4.18 10.05 12.65
C ARG A 351 -3.30 9.74 11.44
N LYS A 352 -2.66 8.56 11.42
CA LYS A 352 -1.90 8.10 10.25
C LYS A 352 -2.79 7.97 9.02
N ALA A 353 -3.94 7.33 9.16
CA ALA A 353 -4.90 7.19 8.08
C ALA A 353 -5.44 8.54 7.56
N GLU A 354 -5.65 9.50 8.46
CA GLU A 354 -6.05 10.86 8.11
C GLU A 354 -4.95 11.61 7.34
N GLN A 355 -3.71 11.56 7.83
CA GLN A 355 -2.56 12.15 7.15
C GLN A 355 -2.37 11.55 5.75
N GLU A 356 -2.46 10.23 5.62
CA GLU A 356 -2.37 9.52 4.34
C GLU A 356 -3.48 9.96 3.38
N ARG A 357 -4.73 10.01 3.85
CA ARG A 357 -5.89 10.42 3.04
C ARG A 357 -5.75 11.86 2.54
N LEU A 358 -5.32 12.78 3.41
CA LEU A 358 -5.06 14.17 3.04
C LEU A 358 -3.89 14.25 2.04
N GLY A 359 -2.80 13.53 2.30
CA GLY A 359 -1.63 13.49 1.42
C GLY A 359 -1.99 13.02 0.01
N PHE A 360 -2.77 11.95 -0.12
CA PHE A 360 -3.24 11.47 -1.42
C PHE A 360 -4.23 12.43 -2.09
N THR A 361 -5.11 13.07 -1.30
CA THR A 361 -6.06 14.06 -1.85
C THR A 361 -5.34 15.29 -2.39
N LEU A 362 -4.33 15.79 -1.68
CA LEU A 362 -3.50 16.91 -2.15
C LEU A 362 -2.60 16.48 -3.33
N ALA A 363 -2.08 15.26 -3.32
CA ALA A 363 -1.28 14.76 -4.43
C ALA A 363 -2.11 14.65 -5.73
N ARG A 364 -3.40 14.29 -5.66
CA ARG A 364 -4.31 14.16 -6.82
C ARG A 364 -4.49 15.42 -7.68
N PHE A 365 -4.09 16.60 -7.20
CA PHE A 365 -3.95 17.79 -8.05
C PHE A 365 -2.96 17.58 -9.19
N SER A 366 -2.01 16.66 -9.03
CA SER A 366 -1.19 16.16 -10.11
C SER A 366 -1.91 15.05 -10.89
N PRO A 367 -1.99 15.17 -12.23
CA PRO A 367 -2.38 14.06 -13.11
C PRO A 367 -1.52 12.81 -12.92
N ALA A 368 -0.23 12.97 -12.62
CA ALA A 368 0.70 11.87 -12.41
C ALA A 368 0.38 11.10 -11.12
N SER A 369 0.02 11.81 -10.04
CA SER A 369 -0.42 11.17 -8.80
C SER A 369 -1.77 10.50 -8.95
N ALA A 370 -2.73 11.11 -9.64
CA ALA A 370 -4.02 10.48 -9.92
C ALA A 370 -3.81 9.14 -10.67
N TYR A 371 -2.96 9.13 -11.70
CA TYR A 371 -2.60 7.90 -12.40
C TYR A 371 -1.90 6.87 -11.50
N GLN A 372 -0.90 7.29 -10.72
CA GLN A 372 -0.16 6.39 -9.83
C GLN A 372 -1.06 5.77 -8.76
N LEU A 373 -1.93 6.56 -8.12
CA LEU A 373 -2.89 6.08 -7.13
C LEU A 373 -3.91 5.13 -7.76
N ALA A 374 -4.39 5.42 -8.97
CA ALA A 374 -5.28 4.52 -9.70
C ALA A 374 -4.60 3.16 -9.96
N ALA A 375 -3.35 3.18 -10.42
CA ALA A 375 -2.60 1.97 -10.69
C ALA A 375 -2.35 1.13 -9.43
N LEU A 376 -1.95 1.78 -8.32
CA LEU A 376 -1.74 1.12 -7.02
C LEU A 376 -3.01 0.47 -6.47
N ASN A 377 -4.15 1.16 -6.61
CA ASN A 377 -5.45 0.65 -6.18
C ASN A 377 -5.90 -0.52 -7.06
N LEU A 378 -5.77 -0.43 -8.40
CA LEU A 378 -6.14 -1.53 -9.31
C LEU A 378 -5.32 -2.79 -9.07
N ALA A 379 -4.02 -2.64 -8.83
CA ALA A 379 -3.14 -3.75 -8.51
C ALA A 379 -3.29 -4.27 -7.07
N GLY A 380 -3.89 -3.49 -6.16
CA GLY A 380 -3.97 -3.83 -4.74
C GLY A 380 -2.64 -3.72 -4.00
N THR A 381 -1.63 -3.09 -4.62
CA THR A 381 -0.25 -2.92 -4.13
C THR A 381 0.03 -1.54 -3.51
N GLY A 382 -1.02 -0.75 -3.27
CA GLY A 382 -0.94 0.52 -2.53
C GLY A 382 -0.70 0.35 -1.02
N VAL A 383 -0.64 1.46 -0.29
CA VAL A 383 -0.31 1.51 1.15
C VAL A 383 -1.24 0.64 2.01
N ALA A 384 -2.51 0.51 1.62
CA ALA A 384 -3.48 -0.36 2.27
C ALA A 384 -3.11 -1.86 2.24
N LEU A 385 -2.16 -2.29 1.39
CA LEU A 385 -1.69 -3.68 1.34
C LEU A 385 -1.19 -4.14 2.71
N LYS A 386 -0.43 -3.28 3.42
CA LYS A 386 0.12 -3.61 4.73
C LYS A 386 -1.00 -3.88 5.74
N SER A 387 -1.89 -2.91 5.92
CA SER A 387 -2.96 -3.01 6.92
C SER A 387 -3.91 -4.16 6.62
N ARG A 388 -4.29 -4.39 5.36
CA ARG A 388 -5.14 -5.54 4.98
C ARG A 388 -4.55 -6.88 5.41
N TYR A 389 -3.25 -7.08 5.21
CA TYR A 389 -2.58 -8.32 5.61
C TYR A 389 -2.34 -8.40 7.12
N GLU A 390 -1.98 -7.30 7.78
CA GLU A 390 -1.82 -7.28 9.24
C GLU A 390 -3.16 -7.56 9.94
N ASP A 391 -4.26 -6.95 9.50
CA ASP A 391 -5.59 -7.21 10.04
C ASP A 391 -6.04 -8.66 9.79
N ALA A 392 -5.81 -9.21 8.59
CA ALA A 392 -6.11 -10.63 8.28
C ALA A 392 -5.25 -11.60 9.12
N MET A 393 -3.97 -11.31 9.30
CA MET A 393 -3.06 -12.11 10.13
C MET A 393 -3.41 -11.98 11.62
N GLN A 394 -3.92 -10.84 12.08
CA GLN A 394 -4.41 -10.66 13.45
C GLN A 394 -5.67 -11.47 13.71
N ASN A 395 -6.61 -11.51 12.76
CA ASN A 395 -7.80 -12.37 12.85
C ASN A 395 -7.39 -13.85 12.89
N TYR A 396 -6.43 -14.24 12.05
CA TYR A 396 -5.87 -15.58 12.06
C TYR A 396 -5.16 -15.91 13.38
N ARG A 397 -4.38 -14.99 13.93
CA ARG A 397 -3.75 -15.16 15.25
C ARG A 397 -4.79 -15.41 16.32
N THR A 398 -5.85 -14.61 16.36
CA THR A 398 -6.92 -14.75 17.36
C THR A 398 -7.57 -16.13 17.29
N ALA A 399 -7.96 -16.57 16.09
CA ALA A 399 -8.51 -17.91 15.90
C ALA A 399 -7.50 -19.03 16.25
N PHE A 400 -6.22 -18.84 15.92
CA PHE A 400 -5.16 -19.79 16.23
C PHE A 400 -4.90 -19.91 17.74
N THR A 401 -4.86 -18.79 18.46
CA THR A 401 -4.64 -18.76 19.91
C THR A 401 -5.83 -19.33 20.66
N GLU A 402 -7.06 -18.99 20.27
CA GLU A 402 -8.27 -19.56 20.86
C GLU A 402 -8.34 -21.09 20.66
N TYR A 403 -7.95 -21.56 19.47
CA TYR A 403 -7.87 -22.99 19.19
C TYR A 403 -6.79 -23.68 20.04
N ALA A 404 -5.59 -23.11 20.12
CA ALA A 404 -4.49 -23.65 20.91
C ALA A 404 -4.84 -23.69 22.41
N GLU A 405 -5.46 -22.65 22.96
CA GLU A 405 -5.93 -22.60 24.35
C GLU A 405 -7.02 -23.63 24.63
N LYS A 406 -7.98 -23.80 23.72
CA LYS A 406 -9.03 -24.82 23.84
C LYS A 406 -8.42 -26.22 23.88
N LYS A 407 -7.49 -26.53 22.96
CA LYS A 407 -6.82 -27.82 22.90
C LYS A 407 -5.91 -28.08 24.10
N GLN A 408 -5.26 -27.05 24.62
CA GLN A 408 -4.49 -27.14 25.86
C GLN A 408 -5.38 -27.47 27.08
N LYS A 409 -6.58 -26.90 27.17
CA LYS A 409 -7.55 -27.25 28.22
C LYS A 409 -8.06 -28.69 28.08
N GLU A 410 -8.32 -29.14 26.85
CA GLU A 410 -8.77 -30.50 26.55
C GLU A 410 -7.69 -31.55 26.83
N SER A 411 -6.41 -31.26 26.57
CA SER A 411 -5.31 -32.20 26.80
C SER A 411 -4.92 -32.34 28.28
N GLY A 412 -5.50 -31.53 29.19
CA GLY A 412 -5.21 -31.58 30.63
C GLY A 412 -3.79 -31.12 31.02
N GLY A 413 -2.93 -30.89 30.02
CA GLY A 413 -1.61 -30.33 30.15
C GLY A 413 -1.70 -28.84 30.45
N MET A 414 -1.73 -28.48 31.74
CA MET A 414 -1.25 -27.18 32.17
C MET A 414 0.25 -27.12 31.83
N GLY A 415 0.57 -26.80 30.57
CA GLY A 415 1.93 -26.54 30.13
C GLY A 415 2.59 -25.60 31.14
N GLY A 416 3.55 -26.16 31.87
CA GLY A 416 4.05 -25.56 33.10
C GLY A 416 4.45 -26.63 34.12
N ILE A 417 5.15 -26.19 35.14
CA ILE A 417 5.49 -27.03 36.29
C ILE A 417 4.22 -27.12 37.16
N ARG A 418 3.60 -28.30 37.29
CA ARG A 418 2.65 -28.55 38.38
C ARG A 418 3.45 -28.57 39.68
N ILE A 419 3.15 -27.61 40.54
CA ILE A 419 3.60 -27.61 41.94
C ILE A 419 2.41 -28.07 42.77
N GLU A 420 2.39 -29.34 43.14
CA GLU A 420 1.40 -29.90 44.05
C GLU A 420 1.93 -29.80 45.48
N PHE A 421 1.22 -29.06 46.33
CA PHE A 421 1.47 -29.02 47.77
C PHE A 421 0.51 -29.98 48.46
N ASN A 422 1.04 -31.00 49.11
CA ASN A 422 0.27 -31.95 49.88
C ASN A 422 0.85 -32.05 51.31
N THR A 423 0.01 -31.85 52.31
CA THR A 423 0.37 -31.79 53.74
C THR A 423 1.05 -33.06 54.25
N ASN A 424 0.86 -34.21 53.60
CA ASN A 424 1.47 -35.49 53.96
C ASN A 424 2.67 -35.90 53.08
N THR A 425 2.91 -35.25 51.93
CA THR A 425 3.91 -35.72 50.94
C THR A 425 4.86 -34.65 50.41
N GLY A 426 4.74 -33.39 50.84
CA GLY A 426 5.66 -32.32 50.47
C GLY A 426 5.47 -31.78 49.04
N LEU A 427 6.38 -30.91 48.61
CA LEU A 427 6.34 -30.23 47.30
C LEU A 427 6.64 -31.21 46.16
N LYS A 428 5.64 -31.51 45.31
CA LYS A 428 5.86 -32.25 44.05
C LYS A 428 5.91 -31.30 42.87
N ILE A 429 7.08 -31.20 42.25
CA ILE A 429 7.33 -30.50 40.98
C ILE A 429 7.27 -31.54 39.86
N GLY A 430 6.18 -31.56 39.10
CA GLY A 430 6.00 -32.44 37.94
C GLY A 430 5.64 -31.64 36.70
N GLY A 431 6.28 -31.91 35.56
CA GLY A 431 5.88 -31.33 34.27
C GLY A 431 5.33 -32.43 33.38
N ASP A 432 4.07 -32.32 32.97
CA ASP A 432 3.51 -33.14 31.90
C ASP A 432 4.23 -32.75 30.60
N ARG A 433 5.27 -33.51 30.26
CA ARG A 433 5.82 -33.50 28.91
C ARG A 433 4.95 -34.42 28.06
N ASP A 434 3.94 -33.83 27.42
CA ASP A 434 3.22 -34.49 26.33
C ASP A 434 4.26 -35.00 25.32
N ARG A 435 4.44 -36.33 25.27
CA ARG A 435 5.39 -37.03 24.38
C ARG A 435 4.76 -37.45 23.06
N GLY A 436 3.64 -36.83 22.67
CA GLY A 436 2.92 -37.12 21.43
C GLY A 436 3.05 -35.99 20.41
N THR A 437 3.02 -36.35 19.12
CA THR A 437 2.78 -35.38 18.04
C THR A 437 1.36 -34.81 18.18
N LEU A 438 1.22 -33.49 18.11
CA LEU A 438 -0.09 -32.83 18.20
C LEU A 438 -1.01 -33.25 17.04
N ASP A 439 -2.31 -33.44 17.30
CA ASP A 439 -3.30 -33.57 16.24
C ASP A 439 -3.62 -32.18 15.65
N LEU A 440 -3.20 -31.97 14.41
CA LEU A 440 -3.26 -30.69 13.70
C LEU A 440 -4.34 -30.70 12.61
N SER A 441 -5.19 -31.72 12.55
CA SER A 441 -6.17 -31.93 11.47
C SER A 441 -7.17 -30.76 11.36
N ASP A 442 -7.58 -30.22 12.50
CA ASP A 442 -8.56 -29.13 12.62
C ASP A 442 -7.92 -27.74 12.80
N LEU A 443 -6.62 -27.61 12.55
CA LEU A 443 -5.92 -26.33 12.72
C LEU A 443 -6.51 -25.26 11.78
N PRO A 444 -6.90 -24.07 12.28
CA PRO A 444 -7.32 -22.99 11.41
C PRO A 444 -6.21 -22.69 10.39
N LYS A 445 -6.60 -22.41 9.14
CA LYS A 445 -5.66 -22.06 8.07
C LYS A 445 -5.75 -20.58 7.77
N PHE A 446 -4.60 -19.96 7.56
CA PHE A 446 -4.55 -18.56 7.14
C PHE A 446 -5.17 -18.41 5.75
N THR A 447 -6.17 -17.54 5.64
CA THR A 447 -6.80 -17.15 4.38
C THR A 447 -6.31 -15.75 3.99
N PRO A 448 -5.62 -15.61 2.84
CA PRO A 448 -5.19 -14.31 2.36
C PRO A 448 -6.40 -13.38 2.12
N PRO A 449 -6.29 -12.07 2.43
CA PRO A 449 -7.36 -11.13 2.19
C PRO A 449 -7.63 -11.00 0.68
N GLU A 450 -8.87 -11.25 0.27
CA GLU A 450 -9.26 -11.09 -1.13
C GLU A 450 -9.32 -9.60 -1.52
N HIS A 451 -8.76 -9.27 -2.68
CA HIS A 451 -8.89 -7.94 -3.27
C HIS A 451 -9.84 -8.00 -4.47
N THR A 452 -11.14 -7.81 -4.20
CA THR A 452 -12.17 -7.89 -5.23
C THR A 452 -12.03 -6.78 -6.28
N TYR A 453 -12.59 -6.99 -7.47
CA TYR A 453 -12.58 -5.96 -8.52
C TYR A 453 -13.31 -4.69 -8.08
N ALA A 454 -14.43 -4.81 -7.37
CA ALA A 454 -15.18 -3.66 -6.88
C ALA A 454 -14.38 -2.84 -5.85
N ALA A 455 -13.67 -3.50 -4.93
CA ALA A 455 -12.79 -2.84 -3.98
C ALA A 455 -11.61 -2.12 -4.66
N ALA A 456 -11.14 -2.66 -5.79
CA ALA A 456 -10.11 -2.03 -6.62
C ALA A 456 -10.65 -0.86 -7.44
N LEU A 457 -11.87 -0.96 -7.99
CA LEU A 457 -12.44 0.02 -8.90
C LEU A 457 -13.05 1.24 -8.18
N ALA A 458 -13.76 1.03 -7.07
CA ALA A 458 -14.45 2.10 -6.35
C ALA A 458 -13.55 3.31 -5.99
N PRO A 459 -12.35 3.13 -5.39
CA PRO A 459 -11.47 4.25 -5.09
C PRO A 459 -10.83 4.88 -6.34
N THR A 460 -10.75 4.13 -7.45
CA THR A 460 -10.11 4.61 -8.69
C THR A 460 -11.02 5.40 -9.59
N LEU A 461 -12.35 5.31 -9.42
CA LEU A 461 -13.30 6.12 -10.20
C LEU A 461 -13.04 7.63 -10.04
N ILE A 462 -12.63 8.07 -8.85
CA ILE A 462 -12.24 9.47 -8.61
C ILE A 462 -11.04 9.84 -9.48
N ASP A 463 -10.03 8.97 -9.52
CA ASP A 463 -8.81 9.21 -10.28
C ASP A 463 -9.08 9.19 -11.81
N PHE A 464 -9.94 8.29 -12.29
CA PHE A 464 -10.45 8.30 -13.67
C PHE A 464 -11.19 9.60 -14.00
N GLY A 465 -12.09 10.03 -13.12
CA GLY A 465 -12.86 11.27 -13.28
C GLY A 465 -11.95 12.49 -13.36
N LEU A 466 -10.96 12.58 -12.48
CA LEU A 466 -9.97 13.67 -12.48
C LEU A 466 -9.12 13.67 -13.75
N LEU A 467 -8.59 12.51 -14.18
CA LEU A 467 -7.82 12.41 -15.41
C LEU A 467 -8.66 12.76 -16.65
N GLY A 468 -9.93 12.33 -16.68
CA GLY A 468 -10.88 12.72 -17.72
C GLY A 468 -11.11 14.24 -17.74
N LEU A 469 -11.32 14.84 -16.56
CA LEU A 469 -11.49 16.28 -16.41
C LEU A 469 -10.24 17.04 -16.87
N TYR A 470 -9.03 16.62 -16.46
CA TYR A 470 -7.78 17.23 -16.89
C TYR A 470 -7.59 17.14 -18.41
N THR A 471 -7.93 15.98 -19.00
CA THR A 471 -7.86 15.76 -20.45
C THR A 471 -8.80 16.70 -21.20
N LEU A 472 -10.07 16.77 -20.75
CA LEU A 472 -11.07 17.66 -21.33
C LEU A 472 -10.69 19.13 -21.16
N ALA A 473 -10.18 19.54 -20.00
CA ALA A 473 -9.73 20.90 -19.76
C ALA A 473 -8.53 21.27 -20.65
N ALA A 474 -7.55 20.38 -20.80
CA ALA A 474 -6.40 20.60 -21.66
C ALA A 474 -6.83 20.73 -23.14
N PHE A 475 -7.67 19.80 -23.61
CA PHE A 475 -8.18 19.83 -24.97
C PHE A 475 -9.07 21.05 -25.25
N ALA A 476 -9.99 21.39 -24.34
CA ALA A 476 -10.85 22.57 -24.46
C ALA A 476 -10.03 23.86 -24.44
N GLY A 477 -9.00 23.95 -23.60
CA GLY A 477 -8.04 25.06 -23.59
C GLY A 477 -7.34 25.20 -24.94
N ALA A 478 -6.82 24.11 -25.50
CA ALA A 478 -6.17 24.10 -26.80
C ALA A 478 -7.13 24.55 -27.91
N PHE A 479 -8.37 24.02 -27.88
CA PHE A 479 -9.42 24.35 -28.83
C PHE A 479 -9.77 25.84 -28.80
N VAL A 480 -10.09 26.39 -27.63
CA VAL A 480 -10.47 27.81 -27.46
C VAL A 480 -9.30 28.73 -27.82
N ARG A 481 -8.08 28.38 -27.41
CA ARG A 481 -6.89 29.18 -27.72
C ARG A 481 -6.60 29.19 -29.21
N PHE A 482 -6.74 28.04 -29.87
CA PHE A 482 -6.51 27.89 -31.31
C PHE A 482 -7.51 28.68 -32.15
N LEU A 483 -8.78 28.75 -31.73
CA LEU A 483 -9.78 29.55 -32.45
C LEU A 483 -9.39 31.03 -32.57
N ARG A 484 -8.71 31.57 -31.55
CA ARG A 484 -8.18 32.94 -31.52
C ARG A 484 -6.70 33.03 -31.88
N TYR A 485 -6.10 31.96 -32.39
CA TYR A 485 -4.68 31.93 -32.71
C TYR A 485 -4.39 32.72 -33.98
N ASP A 486 -3.28 33.45 -33.96
CA ASP A 486 -2.79 34.17 -35.13
C ASP A 486 -2.02 33.19 -36.03
N VAL A 487 -2.51 33.07 -37.26
CA VAL A 487 -2.05 32.11 -38.26
C VAL A 487 -0.94 32.72 -39.12
N ARG A 488 -0.70 34.03 -38.98
CA ARG A 488 0.36 34.77 -39.68
C ARG A 488 1.70 34.69 -38.94
#